data_AF-A0A7W1PBI9-F1
#
_entry.id   AF-A0A7W1PBI9-F1
#
_cell.length_a   1.000
_cell.length_b   1.000
_cell.length_c   1.000
_cell.angle_alpha   90.00
_cell.angle_beta   90.00
_cell.angle_gamma   90.00
#
_symmetry.space_group_name_H-M   'P 1'
#
loop_
_entity.id
_entity.type
_entity.pdbx_description
1 polymer ?
#
loop_
_entity_poly.entity_id
_entity_poly.type
_entity_poly.pdbx_seq_one_letter_code
_entity_poly.pdbx_strand_id
1 'polypeptide(L)'
;MVAYFRLVKDGKPVFYEIMTLLEHEGSLELRLKHVNPDMTGWEEKNDFVTFRLVKQEGTSAFFSGLTFRRQGDSLEIFLALRSDGTVREEKFVMRRAAFP
;
A
#
# COMPACT_ATOMS: atom_id res chain seq x y z
N MET A 1 -2.02 -13.05 -2.39
CA MET A 1 -0.63 -12.56 -2.57
C MET A 1 -0.21 -11.82 -1.30
N VAL A 2 1.06 -11.91 -0.90
CA VAL A 2 1.62 -11.12 0.22
C VAL A 2 2.62 -10.10 -0.34
N ALA A 3 2.63 -8.89 0.21
CA ALA A 3 3.59 -7.85 -0.11
C ALA A 3 4.14 -7.21 1.17
N TYR A 4 5.27 -6.53 1.03
CA TYR A 4 5.98 -5.90 2.13
C TYR A 4 6.54 -4.55 1.69
N PHE A 5 6.41 -3.56 2.56
CA PHE A 5 7.04 -2.25 2.41
C PHE A 5 7.82 -1.90 3.68
N ARG A 6 8.88 -1.12 3.51
CA ARG A 6 9.64 -0.54 4.63
C ARG A 6 9.97 0.92 4.33
N LEU A 7 9.74 1.78 5.31
CA LEU A 7 10.30 3.14 5.29
C LEU A 7 11.59 3.16 6.10
N VAL A 8 12.68 3.63 5.48
CA VAL A 8 13.97 3.82 6.13
C VAL A 8 14.33 5.30 6.07
N LYS A 9 14.74 5.85 7.21
CA LYS A 9 15.22 7.23 7.33
C LYS A 9 16.53 7.22 8.11
N ASP A 10 17.54 7.92 7.60
CA ASP A 10 18.88 8.00 8.22
C ASP A 10 19.49 6.62 8.52
N GLY A 11 19.29 5.66 7.61
CA GLY A 11 19.78 4.28 7.74
C GLY A 11 19.03 3.43 8.75
N LYS A 12 17.96 3.94 9.38
CA LYS A 12 17.17 3.23 10.38
C LYS A 12 15.74 2.98 9.89
N PRO A 13 15.15 1.80 10.19
CA PRO A 13 13.75 1.56 9.88
C PRO A 13 12.87 2.50 10.71
N VAL A 14 11.91 3.15 10.03
CA VAL A 14 10.88 3.97 10.68
C VAL A 14 9.66 3.10 10.97
N PHE A 15 9.16 2.38 9.98
CA PHE A 15 8.10 1.39 10.10
C PHE A 15 8.10 0.42 8.91
N TYR A 16 7.27 -0.60 9.02
CA TYR A 16 7.00 -1.60 8.00
C TYR A 16 5.52 -1.71 7.71
N GLU A 17 5.18 -2.17 6.52
CA GLU A 17 3.82 -2.60 6.18
C GLU A 17 3.88 -4.05 5.73
N ILE A 18 3.01 -4.87 6.32
CA ILE A 18 2.73 -6.22 5.82
C ILE A 18 1.36 -6.17 5.16
N MET A 19 1.33 -6.52 3.87
CA MET A 19 0.14 -6.38 3.04
C MET A 19 -0.31 -7.73 2.51
N THR A 20 -1.62 -7.92 2.42
CA THR A 20 -2.22 -9.06 1.74
C THR A 20 -3.23 -8.59 0.71
N LEU A 21 -3.11 -9.09 -0.52
CA LEU A 21 -4.13 -8.96 -1.56
C LEU A 21 -4.90 -10.28 -1.66
N LEU A 22 -6.20 -10.20 -1.37
CA LEU A 22 -7.11 -11.32 -1.17
C LEU A 22 -8.32 -11.18 -2.10
N GLU A 23 -8.99 -12.29 -2.40
CA GLU A 23 -10.37 -12.24 -2.84
C GLU A 23 -11.29 -12.05 -1.62
N HIS A 24 -12.27 -11.17 -1.74
CA HIS A 24 -13.30 -10.91 -0.73
C HIS A 24 -14.60 -10.52 -1.44
N GLU A 25 -15.68 -11.26 -1.17
CA GLU A 25 -17.01 -11.02 -1.73
C GLU A 25 -17.04 -10.92 -3.28
N GLY A 26 -16.23 -11.74 -3.96
CA GLY A 26 -16.14 -11.76 -5.43
C GLY A 26 -15.36 -10.59 -6.05
N SER A 27 -14.66 -9.79 -5.23
CA SER A 27 -13.74 -8.74 -5.67
C SER A 27 -12.38 -8.90 -4.98
N LEU A 28 -11.44 -7.97 -5.24
CA LEU A 28 -10.15 -7.94 -4.56
C LEU A 28 -10.14 -6.91 -3.42
N GLU A 29 -9.48 -7.30 -2.33
CA GLU A 29 -9.25 -6.44 -1.18
C GLU A 29 -7.77 -6.47 -0.79
N LEU A 30 -7.15 -5.29 -0.69
CA LEU A 30 -5.81 -5.12 -0.16
C LEU A 30 -5.93 -4.69 1.30
N ARG A 31 -5.40 -5.50 2.20
CA ARG A 31 -5.30 -5.21 3.63
C ARG A 31 -3.86 -4.95 3.99
N LEU A 32 -3.62 -4.03 4.90
CA LEU A 32 -2.29 -3.79 5.45
C LEU A 32 -2.34 -3.52 6.95
N LYS A 33 -1.20 -3.81 7.58
CA LYS A 33 -0.94 -3.46 8.97
C LYS A 33 0.41 -2.76 9.04
N HIS A 34 0.46 -1.64 9.77
CA HIS A 34 1.71 -0.95 10.05
C HIS A 34 2.35 -1.58 11.28
N VAL A 35 3.67 -1.78 11.20
CA VAL A 35 4.46 -2.44 12.23
C VAL A 35 5.69 -1.60 12.54
N ASN A 36 5.88 -1.29 13.82
CA ASN A 36 7.07 -0.59 14.32
C ASN A 36 8.32 -1.49 14.26
N PRO A 37 9.53 -0.91 14.37
CA PRO A 37 10.77 -1.69 14.44
C PRO A 37 10.83 -2.73 15.56
N ASP A 38 10.06 -2.53 16.64
CA ASP A 38 9.94 -3.45 17.79
C ASP A 38 8.79 -4.47 17.64
N MET A 39 8.20 -4.58 16.44
CA MET A 39 7.10 -5.48 16.10
C MET A 39 5.72 -5.11 16.69
N THR A 40 5.58 -3.96 17.36
CA THR A 40 4.26 -3.46 17.78
C THR A 40 3.47 -2.94 16.57
N GLY A 41 2.15 -3.21 16.53
CA GLY A 41 1.27 -2.76 15.44
C GLY A 41 0.64 -1.40 15.73
N TRP A 42 0.32 -0.63 14.68
CA TRP A 42 -0.44 0.63 14.85
C TRP A 42 -1.94 0.37 14.95
N GLU A 43 -2.46 -0.56 14.15
CA GLU A 43 -3.86 -0.97 14.21
C GLU A 43 -4.11 -1.94 15.36
N GLU A 44 -5.33 -1.89 15.92
CA GLU A 44 -5.83 -2.86 16.89
C GLU A 44 -5.66 -4.31 16.39
N LYS A 45 -5.61 -5.27 17.32
CA LYS A 45 -5.18 -6.65 17.02
C LYS A 45 -5.81 -7.25 15.76
N ASN A 46 -7.13 -7.11 15.61
CA ASN A 46 -7.90 -7.68 14.51
C ASN A 46 -8.22 -6.69 13.38
N ASP A 47 -7.70 -5.47 13.46
CA ASP A 47 -7.99 -4.39 12.53
C ASP A 47 -6.86 -4.23 11.50
N PHE A 48 -7.27 -3.71 10.33
CA PHE A 48 -6.44 -3.51 9.16
C PHE A 48 -6.86 -2.24 8.44
N VAL A 49 -5.89 -1.51 7.88
CA VAL A 49 -6.21 -0.56 6.81
C VAL A 49 -6.59 -1.35 5.57
N THR A 50 -7.75 -1.03 4.99
CA THR A 50 -8.38 -1.85 3.95
C THR A 50 -8.72 -1.01 2.73
N PHE A 51 -8.27 -1.46 1.56
CA PHE A 51 -8.55 -0.86 0.27
C PHE A 51 -9.29 -1.88 -0.60
N ARG A 52 -10.53 -1.55 -0.99
CA ARG A 52 -11.35 -2.40 -1.86
C ARG A 52 -11.18 -2.02 -3.31
N LEU A 53 -11.03 -3.01 -4.18
CA LEU A 53 -10.92 -2.77 -5.63
C LEU A 53 -12.24 -2.20 -6.15
N VAL A 54 -12.13 -1.09 -6.88
CA VAL A 54 -13.24 -0.41 -7.55
C VAL A 54 -13.28 -0.76 -9.04
N LYS A 55 -12.11 -0.69 -9.72
CA LYS A 55 -12.00 -1.08 -11.13
C LYS A 55 -10.56 -1.40 -11.52
N GLN A 56 -10.42 -2.06 -12.67
CA GLN A 56 -9.15 -2.25 -13.37
C GLN A 56 -9.28 -1.69 -14.78
N GLU A 57 -8.24 -1.04 -15.28
CA GLU A 57 -8.23 -0.44 -16.61
C GLU A 57 -6.80 -0.43 -17.17
N GLY A 58 -6.57 -1.18 -18.24
CA GLY A 58 -5.24 -1.35 -18.82
C GLY A 58 -4.22 -1.87 -17.80
N THR A 59 -3.18 -1.07 -17.54
CA THR A 59 -2.13 -1.37 -16.55
C THR A 59 -2.35 -0.70 -15.19
N SER A 60 -3.59 -0.29 -14.91
CA SER A 60 -3.96 0.40 -13.67
C SER A 60 -5.00 -0.39 -12.86
N ALA A 61 -4.83 -0.40 -11.54
CA ALA A 61 -5.80 -0.92 -10.58
C ALA A 61 -6.20 0.19 -9.61
N PHE A 62 -7.50 0.43 -9.49
CA PHE A 62 -8.07 1.50 -8.69
C PHE A 62 -8.79 0.88 -7.50
N PHE A 63 -8.28 1.13 -6.30
CA PHE A 63 -8.90 0.79 -5.05
C PHE A 63 -9.47 2.06 -4.39
N SER A 64 -10.38 1.87 -3.42
CA SER A 64 -10.95 2.97 -2.63
C SER A 64 -9.86 3.65 -1.80
N GLY A 65 -9.26 4.73 -2.33
CA GLY A 65 -8.20 5.50 -1.68
C GLY A 65 -6.76 5.11 -2.08
N LEU A 66 -6.57 4.19 -3.02
CA LEU A 66 -5.25 3.74 -3.47
C LEU A 66 -5.29 3.38 -4.96
N THR A 67 -4.36 3.93 -5.76
CA THR A 67 -4.23 3.59 -7.18
C THR A 67 -2.84 3.08 -7.49
N PHE A 68 -2.76 1.97 -8.20
CA PHE A 68 -1.54 1.46 -8.79
C PHE A 68 -1.58 1.67 -10.31
N ARG A 69 -0.56 2.32 -10.88
CA ARG A 69 -0.42 2.50 -12.34
C ARG A 69 0.97 2.08 -12.80
N ARG A 70 1.05 1.00 -13.56
CA ARG A 70 2.31 0.52 -14.12
C ARG A 70 2.60 1.20 -15.46
N GLN A 71 3.82 1.71 -15.62
CA GLN A 71 4.35 2.30 -16.84
C GLN A 71 5.74 1.72 -17.13
N GLY A 72 5.80 0.70 -18.01
CA GLY A 72 7.03 -0.05 -18.28
C GLY A 72 7.57 -0.74 -17.02
N ASP A 73 8.75 -0.28 -16.59
CA ASP A 73 9.44 -0.73 -15.38
C ASP A 73 9.24 0.18 -14.16
N SER A 74 8.37 1.17 -14.27
CA SER A 74 7.94 1.99 -13.14
C SER A 74 6.53 1.60 -12.69
N LEU A 75 6.29 1.75 -11.38
CA LEU A 75 4.98 1.65 -10.77
C LEU A 75 4.74 2.96 -10.01
N GLU A 76 3.76 3.73 -10.47
CA GLU A 76 3.26 4.88 -9.75
C GLU A 76 2.16 4.42 -8.79
N ILE A 77 2.23 4.91 -7.56
CA ILE A 77 1.27 4.61 -6.51
C ILE A 77 0.73 5.94 -6.00
N PHE A 78 -0.58 6.10 -6.01
CA PHE A 78 -1.26 7.29 -5.50
C PHE A 78 -2.08 6.88 -4.29
N LEU A 79 -1.77 7.45 -3.13
CA LEU A 79 -2.41 7.15 -1.86
C LEU A 79 -3.17 8.39 -1.36
N ALA A 80 -4.47 8.24 -1.12
CA ALA A 80 -5.26 9.27 -0.49
C ALA A 80 -5.05 9.22 1.03
N LEU A 81 -4.24 10.13 1.56
CA LEU A 81 -4.05 10.34 2.98
C LEU A 81 -5.15 11.26 3.51
N ARG A 82 -5.83 10.83 4.57
CA ARG A 82 -6.82 11.64 5.28
C ARG A 82 -6.26 12.10 6.62
N SER A 83 -6.23 13.41 6.84
CA SER A 83 -5.88 14.03 8.12
C SER A 83 -6.75 15.26 8.32
N ASP A 84 -7.33 15.42 9.53
CA ASP A 84 -8.06 16.62 9.93
C ASP A 84 -9.18 17.06 8.95
N GLY A 85 -9.91 16.09 8.39
CA GLY A 85 -10.98 16.35 7.42
C GLY A 85 -10.51 16.72 6.01
N THR A 86 -9.19 16.83 5.79
CA THR A 86 -8.59 17.06 4.48
C THR A 86 -8.11 15.76 3.86
N VAL A 87 -8.22 15.68 2.54
CA VAL A 87 -7.64 14.59 1.75
C VAL A 87 -6.47 15.15 0.96
N ARG A 88 -5.29 14.57 1.16
CA ARG A 88 -4.11 14.84 0.34
C ARG A 88 -3.73 13.56 -0.39
N GLU A 89 -3.43 13.69 -1.67
CA GLU A 89 -2.83 12.59 -2.42
C GLU A 89 -1.30 12.62 -2.27
N GLU A 90 -0.73 11.49 -1.89
CA GLU A 90 0.71 11.27 -1.88
C GLU A 90 1.09 10.33 -3.01
N LYS A 91 2.12 10.69 -3.77
CA LYS A 91 2.59 9.92 -4.93
C LYS A 91 3.91 9.24 -4.61
N PHE A 92 3.93 7.93 -4.74
CA PHE A 92 5.15 7.12 -4.71
C PHE A 92 5.49 6.65 -6.12
N VAL A 93 6.78 6.59 -6.44
CA VAL A 93 7.27 6.03 -7.70
C VAL A 93 8.27 4.93 -7.36
N MET A 94 7.86 3.69 -7.64
CA MET A 94 8.72 2.52 -7.51
C MET A 94 9.32 2.21 -8.89
N ARG A 95 10.57 1.77 -8.90
CA ARG A 95 11.19 1.18 -10.09
C ARG A 95 11.44 -0.29 -9.85
N ARG A 96 11.28 -1.10 -10.89
CA ARG A 96 11.67 -2.51 -10.85
C ARG A 96 13.13 -2.59 -10.41
N ALA A 97 13.39 -3.33 -9.33
CA ALA A 97 14.75 -3.65 -8.96
C ALA A 97 15.37 -4.52 -10.06
N ALA A 98 16.50 -4.09 -10.58
CA ALA A 98 17.37 -4.98 -11.35
C ALA A 98 18.05 -5.88 -10.31
N PHE A 99 17.69 -7.16 -10.30
CA PHE A 99 18.49 -8.15 -9.59
C PHE A 99 19.65 -8.55 -10.51
N PRO A 100 20.89 -8.64 -9.98
CA PRO A 100 22.00 -9.26 -10.71
C PRO A 100 21.75 -10.75 -10.97
#